data_AF-A0A090CY78-F1
#
_entry.id   AF-A0A090CY78-F1
#
_cell.length_a   1.000
_cell.length_b   1.000
_cell.length_c   1.000
_cell.angle_alpha   90.00
_cell.angle_beta   90.00
_cell.angle_gamma   90.00
#
_symmetry.space_group_name_H-M   'P 1'
#
loop_
_entity.id
_entity.type
_entity.pdbx_description
1 polymer ?
#
loop_
_entity_poly.entity_id
_entity_poly.type
_entity_poly.pdbx_seq_one_letter_code
_entity_poly.pdbx_strand_id
1 'polypeptide(L)'
;MSKLNELSWLPKDPFNHPDWEDVGHPEAKAHGHHDFLNREDGKKIRFDEAKEGEPGHKGRDLYHWYNPTSKEDKDYYLDENGDTCGKYSEESHLYPDEAPDK
;
A
#
# COMPACT_ATOMS: atom_id res chain seq x y z
N MET A 1 0.64 8.56 22.89
CA MET A 1 -0.41 8.35 21.89
C MET A 1 0.26 8.41 20.53
N SER A 2 0.27 7.30 19.78
CA SER A 2 0.86 7.26 18.45
C SER A 2 0.06 8.16 17.52
N LYS A 3 0.74 9.05 16.79
CA LYS A 3 0.16 9.98 15.81
C LYS A 3 -0.62 9.29 14.67
N LEU A 4 -0.56 7.96 14.62
CA LEU A 4 -1.05 7.15 13.52
C LEU A 4 -2.37 6.46 13.82
N ASN A 5 -2.87 6.60 15.05
CA ASN A 5 -4.10 5.96 15.49
C ASN A 5 -5.38 6.73 15.06
N GLU A 6 -5.26 7.87 14.38
CA GLU A 6 -6.39 8.75 13.99
C GLU A 6 -6.75 8.71 12.49
N LEU A 7 -5.97 8.03 11.65
CA LEU A 7 -6.23 7.94 10.21
C LEU A 7 -6.11 6.48 9.78
N SER A 8 -7.22 5.80 9.49
CA SER A 8 -7.21 4.57 8.69
C SER A 8 -6.96 4.98 7.23
N TRP A 9 -5.71 5.25 6.87
CA TRP A 9 -5.31 5.83 5.58
C TRP A 9 -5.22 4.82 4.43
N LEU A 10 -5.28 3.52 4.74
CA LEU A 10 -5.44 2.46 3.75
C LEU A 10 -6.92 2.34 3.37
N PRO A 11 -7.31 2.66 2.13
CA PRO A 11 -8.66 2.35 1.69
C PRO A 11 -8.85 0.84 1.76
N LYS A 12 -9.95 0.39 2.40
CA LYS A 12 -10.34 -1.03 2.38
C LYS A 12 -10.52 -1.55 0.94
N ASP A 13 -10.95 -0.65 0.06
CA ASP A 13 -11.19 -0.93 -1.36
C ASP A 13 -10.84 0.31 -2.20
N PRO A 14 -9.58 0.47 -2.64
CA PRO A 14 -9.16 1.58 -3.50
C PRO A 14 -9.80 1.54 -4.89
N PHE A 15 -10.27 0.37 -5.35
CA PHE A 15 -10.88 0.23 -6.68
C PHE A 15 -12.23 0.95 -6.78
N ASN A 16 -12.96 1.00 -5.66
CA ASN A 16 -14.27 1.64 -5.57
C ASN A 16 -14.26 2.96 -4.78
N HIS A 17 -13.09 3.47 -4.38
CA HIS A 17 -12.98 4.71 -3.63
C HIS A 17 -12.91 5.92 -4.58
N PRO A 18 -13.76 6.96 -4.41
CA PRO A 18 -13.87 8.08 -5.35
C PRO A 18 -12.58 8.90 -5.50
N ASP A 19 -11.79 8.98 -4.43
CA ASP A 19 -10.56 9.78 -4.40
C ASP A 19 -9.31 9.04 -4.89
N TRP A 20 -9.38 7.72 -5.11
CA TRP A 20 -8.24 6.93 -5.56
C TRP A 20 -8.37 6.58 -7.05
N GLU A 21 -7.31 6.84 -7.80
CA GLU A 21 -7.22 6.51 -9.22
C GLU A 21 -6.10 5.50 -9.46
N ASP A 22 -6.41 4.40 -10.13
CA ASP A 22 -5.41 3.41 -10.54
C ASP A 22 -4.58 3.92 -11.73
N VAL A 23 -3.43 4.51 -11.41
CA VAL A 23 -2.42 5.05 -12.33
C VAL A 23 -1.35 4.02 -12.70
N GLY A 24 -1.52 2.75 -12.32
CA GLY A 24 -0.57 1.69 -12.60
C GLY A 24 -0.35 1.41 -14.09
N HIS A 25 0.79 0.81 -14.43
CA HIS A 25 1.08 0.39 -15.80
C HIS A 25 0.18 -0.80 -16.18
N PRO A 26 -0.41 -0.84 -17.40
CA PRO A 26 -1.34 -1.92 -17.78
C PRO A 26 -0.78 -3.34 -17.62
N GLU A 27 0.51 -3.54 -17.90
CA GLU A 27 1.19 -4.82 -17.72
C GLU A 27 1.30 -5.23 -16.24
N ALA A 28 1.55 -4.27 -15.34
CA ALA A 28 1.59 -4.54 -13.90
C ALA A 28 0.21 -4.96 -13.39
N LYS A 29 -0.84 -4.27 -13.85
CA LYS A 29 -2.24 -4.62 -13.52
C LYS A 29 -2.61 -6.02 -13.98
N ALA A 30 -2.17 -6.43 -15.17
CA ALA A 30 -2.38 -7.78 -15.67
C ALA A 30 -1.73 -8.88 -14.79
N HIS A 31 -0.79 -8.48 -13.91
CA HIS A 31 -0.14 -9.35 -12.94
C HIS A 31 -0.66 -9.14 -11.50
N GLY A 32 -1.76 -8.40 -11.31
CA GLY A 32 -2.35 -8.11 -10.00
C GLY A 32 -1.61 -7.03 -9.21
N HIS A 33 -0.88 -6.15 -9.89
CA HIS A 33 -0.13 -5.05 -9.27
C HIS A 33 -0.74 -3.70 -9.68
N HIS A 34 -1.32 -2.99 -8.72
CA HIS A 34 -2.02 -1.73 -8.95
C HIS A 34 -1.34 -0.59 -8.20
N ASP A 35 -1.13 0.53 -8.88
CA ASP A 35 -0.63 1.76 -8.25
C ASP A 35 -1.77 2.75 -8.19
N PHE A 36 -2.21 3.10 -7.00
CA PHE A 36 -3.26 4.10 -6.80
C PHE A 36 -2.69 5.44 -6.37
N LEU A 37 -3.21 6.53 -6.95
CA LEU A 37 -2.93 7.90 -6.56
C LEU A 37 -4.19 8.52 -5.96
N ASN A 38 -4.08 9.05 -4.74
CA ASN A 38 -5.13 9.83 -4.11
C ASN A 38 -5.12 11.26 -4.69
N ARG A 39 -6.26 11.69 -5.22
CA ARG A 39 -6.41 13.00 -5.88
C ARG A 39 -6.52 14.18 -4.91
N GLU A 40 -6.91 13.93 -3.67
CA GLU A 40 -7.07 14.96 -2.63
C GLU A 40 -5.72 15.41 -2.08
N ASP A 41 -4.86 14.45 -1.72
CA ASP A 41 -3.61 14.72 -0.99
C ASP A 41 -2.33 14.27 -1.71
N GLY A 42 -2.46 13.62 -2.89
CA GLY A 42 -1.34 13.16 -3.69
C GLY A 42 -0.61 11.94 -3.13
N LYS A 43 -1.16 11.26 -2.12
CA LYS A 43 -0.60 9.99 -1.62
C LYS A 43 -0.65 8.92 -2.68
N LYS A 44 0.38 8.07 -2.69
CA LYS A 44 0.44 6.92 -3.59
C LYS A 44 0.52 5.63 -2.77
N ILE A 45 -0.27 4.64 -3.13
CA ILE A 45 -0.17 3.27 -2.61
C ILE A 45 -0.01 2.30 -3.76
N ARG A 46 0.59 1.16 -3.46
CA ARG A 46 0.57 -0.02 -4.32
C ARG A 46 -0.28 -1.08 -3.65
N PHE A 47 -1.13 -1.74 -4.42
CA PHE A 47 -1.89 -2.91 -4.01
C PHE A 47 -1.41 -4.11 -4.82
N ASP A 48 -1.07 -5.18 -4.13
CA ASP A 48 -0.67 -6.45 -4.72
C ASP A 48 -1.71 -7.51 -4.38
N GLU A 49 -2.38 -8.03 -5.40
CA GLU A 49 -3.36 -9.10 -5.28
C GLU A 49 -2.70 -10.41 -4.83
N ALA A 50 -3.40 -11.15 -3.97
CA ALA A 50 -3.07 -12.49 -3.57
C ALA A 50 -3.00 -13.42 -4.79
N LYS A 51 -1.98 -14.25 -4.81
CA LYS A 51 -1.82 -15.35 -5.77
C LYS A 51 -2.28 -16.63 -5.10
N GLU A 52 -3.41 -17.16 -5.59
CA GLU A 52 -4.02 -18.38 -5.04
C GLU A 52 -3.00 -19.53 -4.99
N GLY A 53 -2.84 -20.14 -3.81
CA GLY A 53 -1.93 -21.25 -3.58
C GLY A 53 -0.47 -20.86 -3.27
N GLU A 54 -0.10 -19.58 -3.34
CA GLU A 54 1.24 -19.12 -2.93
C GLU A 54 1.32 -18.95 -1.40
N PRO A 55 2.45 -19.31 -0.77
CA PRO A 55 2.67 -19.09 0.66
C PRO A 55 3.13 -17.66 0.97
N GLY A 56 2.98 -17.25 2.23
CA GLY A 56 3.50 -15.99 2.77
C GLY A 56 2.78 -14.75 2.20
N HIS A 57 3.51 -13.64 2.06
CA HIS A 57 2.99 -12.36 1.56
C HIS A 57 2.26 -12.51 0.23
N LYS A 58 2.76 -13.36 -0.68
CA LYS A 58 2.18 -13.57 -2.00
C LYS A 58 0.80 -14.22 -1.99
N GLY A 59 0.43 -14.90 -0.90
CA GLY A 59 -0.87 -15.55 -0.75
C GLY A 59 -1.93 -14.67 -0.12
N ARG A 60 -1.61 -13.40 0.17
CA ARG A 60 -2.49 -12.44 0.83
C ARG A 60 -2.49 -11.14 0.04
N ASP A 61 -3.65 -10.50 -0.01
CA ASP A 61 -3.73 -9.13 -0.50
C ASP A 61 -2.91 -8.25 0.43
N LEU A 62 -2.06 -7.41 -0.15
CA LEU A 62 -1.23 -6.50 0.62
C LEU A 62 -1.10 -5.16 -0.07
N TYR A 63 -0.72 -4.18 0.74
CA TYR A 63 -0.40 -2.85 0.29
C TYR A 63 1.05 -2.49 0.60
N HIS A 64 1.56 -1.56 -0.19
CA HIS A 64 2.73 -0.77 0.14
C HIS A 64 2.37 0.71 0.07
N TRP A 65 2.80 1.49 1.06
CA TRP A 65 2.65 2.94 1.03
C TRP A 65 3.94 3.59 0.56
N TYR A 66 3.92 4.27 -0.59
CA TYR A 66 5.09 5.03 -1.06
C TYR A 66 5.45 6.16 -0.10
N ASN A 67 6.73 6.24 0.27
CA ASN A 67 7.26 7.43 0.91
C ASN A 67 7.33 8.56 -0.14
N PRO A 68 6.57 9.66 0.03
CA PRO A 68 6.50 10.74 -0.95
C PRO A 68 7.83 11.50 -1.14
N THR A 69 8.77 11.31 -0.21
CA THR A 69 10.08 11.98 -0.23
C THR A 69 11.24 11.03 -0.54
N SER A 70 10.96 9.74 -0.81
CA SER A 70 12.00 8.74 -1.10
C SER A 70 12.86 9.12 -2.29
N LYS A 71 14.15 8.80 -2.20
CA LYS A 71 15.13 8.99 -3.28
C LYS A 71 15.89 7.71 -3.63
N GLU A 72 15.72 6.65 -2.86
CA GLU A 72 16.52 5.44 -2.93
C GLU A 72 15.76 4.24 -2.33
N ASP A 73 16.24 3.02 -2.57
CA ASP A 73 15.52 1.81 -2.16
C ASP A 73 15.43 1.61 -0.64
N LYS A 74 16.23 2.31 0.17
CA LYS A 74 16.26 2.13 1.64
C LYS A 74 15.13 2.84 2.39
N ASP A 75 14.48 3.80 1.75
CA ASP A 75 13.41 4.63 2.33
C ASP A 75 12.16 4.66 1.42
N TYR A 76 12.00 3.62 0.61
CA TYR A 76 11.04 3.58 -0.50
C TYR A 76 9.58 3.60 -0.06
N TYR A 77 9.29 2.98 1.09
CA TYR A 77 7.95 2.85 1.62
C TYR A 77 7.81 3.44 3.02
N LEU A 78 6.57 3.52 3.50
CA LEU A 78 6.22 3.78 4.89
C LEU A 78 5.62 2.51 5.49
N ASP A 79 5.96 2.24 6.75
CA ASP A 79 5.40 1.12 7.53
C ASP A 79 4.03 1.48 8.16
N GLU A 80 3.49 0.58 8.97
CA GLU A 80 2.21 0.78 9.69
C GLU A 80 2.22 2.02 10.61
N ASN A 81 3.42 2.43 11.05
CA ASN A 81 3.66 3.59 11.89
C ASN A 81 4.04 4.83 11.07
N GLY A 82 3.98 4.77 9.73
CA GLY A 82 4.37 5.89 8.88
C GLY A 82 5.86 6.21 8.94
N ASP A 83 6.68 5.33 9.51
CA ASP A 83 8.13 5.44 9.51
C ASP A 83 8.68 4.88 8.19
N THR A 84 9.76 5.47 7.68
CA THR A 84 10.31 5.06 6.38
C THR A 84 10.96 3.70 6.46
N CYS A 85 10.69 2.84 5.48
CA CYS A 85 11.25 1.51 5.38
C CYS A 85 11.73 1.21 3.95
N GLY A 86 12.56 0.16 3.85
CA GLY A 86 13.18 -0.23 2.59
C GLY A 86 12.20 -0.94 1.66
N LYS A 87 12.46 -0.88 0.36
CA LYS A 87 11.65 -1.51 -0.69
C LYS A 87 11.46 -3.02 -0.53
N TYR A 88 12.43 -3.70 0.08
CA TYR A 88 12.44 -5.15 0.29
C TYR A 88 12.29 -5.52 1.78
N SER A 89 11.86 -4.57 2.60
CA SER A 89 11.73 -4.79 4.04
C SER A 89 10.36 -5.40 4.36
N GLU A 90 10.32 -6.22 5.40
CA GLU A 90 9.09 -6.90 5.83
C GLU A 90 8.03 -5.90 6.31
N GLU A 91 8.48 -4.83 6.95
CA GLU A 91 7.67 -3.74 7.50
C GLU A 91 6.95 -2.94 6.42
N SER A 92 7.36 -3.08 5.15
CA SER A 92 6.69 -2.42 4.03
C SER A 92 5.38 -3.10 3.62
N HIS A 93 5.12 -4.33 4.06
CA HIS A 93 3.89 -5.07 3.74
C HIS A 93 2.79 -4.70 4.72
N LEU A 94 1.71 -4.12 4.19
CA LEU A 94 0.58 -3.64 4.97
C LEU A 94 -0.68 -4.44 4.64
N TYR A 95 -1.30 -5.05 5.63
CA TYR A 95 -2.43 -5.96 5.40
C TYR A 95 -3.78 -5.29 5.72
N PRO A 96 -4.77 -5.35 4.80
CA PRO A 96 -6.09 -4.77 5.03
C PRO A 96 -6.84 -5.42 6.20
N ASP A 97 -6.64 -6.72 6.44
CA ASP A 97 -7.27 -7.48 7.53
C ASP A 97 -6.71 -7.14 8.92
N GLU A 98 -5.54 -6.49 8.97
CA GLU A 98 -4.86 -6.07 10.20
C GLU A 98 -5.08 -4.58 10.50
N ALA A 99 -5.69 -3.84 9.55
CA ALA A 99 -6.12 -2.47 9.76
C ALA A 99 -7.36 -2.43 10.68
N PRO A 100 -7.33 -1.70 11.81
CA PRO A 100 -8.45 -1.68 12.73
C PRO A 100 -9.70 -1.08 12.05
N ASP A 101 -10.84 -1.74 12.21
CA ASP A 101 -12.16 -1.15 11.96
C ASP A 101 -12.30 0.12 12.81
N LYS A 102 -12.17 1.29 12.21
CA LYS A 102 -12.56 2.55 12.84
C LYS A 102 -13.56 3.27 11.95
#